data_AF-A0A6L9YZ28-F1
#
_entry.id   AF-A0A6L9YZ28-F1
#
_cell.length_a   1.000
_cell.length_b   1.000
_cell.length_c   1.000
_cell.angle_alpha   90.00
_cell.angle_beta   90.00
_cell.angle_gamma   90.00
#
_symmetry.space_group_name_H-M   'P 1'
#
loop_
_entity.id
_entity.type
_entity.pdbx_description
1 polymer ?
#
loop_
_entity_poly.entity_id
_entity_poly.type
_entity_poly.pdbx_seq_one_letter_code
_entity_poly.pdbx_strand_id
1 'polypeptide(L)'
;MPFTEWITKGKSWDIKAGKHLTDLSAYSLSYSALDQDNTFLVDYVIRFENLESDLTFLESMLGLKLNLPKIEPDKQNDYTNYYNQEAIDRVANLFWYDIKYGNYQFGMA
;
A
#
# COMPACT_ATOMS: atom_id res chain seq x y z
N MET A 1 -13.74 5.98 -16.72
CA MET A 1 -12.38 6.46 -17.05
C MET A 1 -11.46 5.26 -17.06
N PRO A 2 -10.72 4.98 -18.16
CA PRO A 2 -9.75 3.89 -18.21
C PRO A 2 -8.69 4.02 -17.10
N PHE A 3 -8.19 2.90 -16.58
CA PHE A 3 -7.16 2.89 -15.53
C PHE A 3 -5.91 3.72 -15.91
N THR A 4 -5.51 3.66 -17.18
CA THR A 4 -4.39 4.44 -17.75
C THR A 4 -4.59 5.96 -17.70
N GLU A 5 -5.84 6.42 -17.75
CA GLU A 5 -6.17 7.84 -17.60
C GLU A 5 -6.28 8.22 -16.11
N TRP A 6 -6.82 7.33 -15.28
CA TRP A 6 -6.90 7.56 -13.83
C TRP A 6 -5.52 7.65 -13.18
N ILE A 7 -4.54 6.83 -13.58
CA ILE A 7 -3.19 6.87 -12.99
C ILE A 7 -2.40 8.16 -13.31
N THR A 8 -2.82 8.92 -14.32
CA THR A 8 -2.16 10.19 -14.70
C THR A 8 -2.94 11.42 -14.32
N LYS A 9 -4.27 11.33 -14.28
CA LYS A 9 -5.18 12.46 -13.98
C LYS A 9 -5.92 12.30 -12.65
N GLY A 10 -5.69 11.19 -11.97
CA GLY A 10 -6.26 10.90 -10.66
C GLY A 10 -5.83 11.96 -9.66
N LYS A 11 -6.79 12.43 -8.86
CA LYS A 11 -6.53 13.38 -7.79
C LYS A 11 -6.41 12.60 -6.50
N SER A 12 -5.29 12.74 -5.80
CA SER A 12 -5.19 12.30 -4.41
C SER A 12 -5.90 13.31 -3.48
N TRP A 13 -6.25 12.92 -2.26
CA TRP A 13 -6.84 13.81 -1.26
C TRP A 13 -5.88 14.01 -0.10
N ASP A 14 -5.45 15.25 0.11
CA ASP A 14 -4.69 15.64 1.30
C ASP A 14 -5.66 15.88 2.45
N ILE A 15 -5.73 14.93 3.37
CA ILE A 15 -6.59 14.99 4.56
C ILE A 15 -6.20 16.16 5.48
N LYS A 16 -4.91 16.50 5.56
CA LYS A 16 -4.39 17.54 6.45
C LYS A 16 -4.65 18.94 5.89
N ALA A 17 -4.47 19.10 4.58
CA ALA A 17 -4.73 20.37 3.90
C ALA A 17 -6.17 20.53 3.42
N GLY A 18 -7.00 19.48 3.51
CA GLY A 18 -8.40 19.49 3.08
C GLY A 18 -8.57 19.80 1.60
N LYS A 19 -7.66 19.33 0.73
CA LYS A 19 -7.66 19.66 -0.70
C LYS A 19 -7.31 18.45 -1.57
N HIS A 20 -7.78 18.49 -2.82
CA HIS A 20 -7.33 17.56 -3.86
C HIS A 20 -5.91 17.93 -4.31
N LEU A 21 -5.01 16.95 -4.31
CA LEU A 21 -3.69 17.06 -4.92
C LEU A 21 -3.77 16.75 -6.40
N THR A 22 -2.91 17.40 -7.19
CA THR A 22 -2.85 17.24 -8.65
C THR A 22 -1.92 16.11 -9.07
N ASP A 23 -1.21 15.51 -8.12
CA ASP A 23 -0.39 14.33 -8.24
C ASP A 23 -0.94 13.18 -7.38
N LEU A 24 -0.55 11.96 -7.73
CA LEU A 24 -0.87 10.75 -6.96
C LEU A 24 -0.04 10.61 -5.69
N SER A 25 0.62 11.67 -5.22
CA SER A 25 1.29 11.65 -3.93
C SER A 25 0.24 11.64 -2.82
N ALA A 26 -0.31 10.46 -2.53
CA ALA A 26 -0.70 10.20 -1.16
C ALA A 26 0.60 10.32 -0.36
N TYR A 27 0.62 11.17 0.67
CA TYR A 27 1.68 11.09 1.68
C TYR A 27 1.64 9.65 2.21
N SER A 28 2.57 8.83 1.72
CA SER A 28 2.65 7.40 1.95
C SER A 28 2.91 7.19 3.44
N LEU A 29 2.05 6.41 4.08
CA LEU A 29 1.97 6.25 5.54
C LEU A 29 1.64 7.59 6.23
N SER A 30 0.49 7.62 6.90
CA SER A 30 0.15 8.76 7.76
C SER A 30 1.35 9.11 8.65
N TYR A 31 1.57 10.40 8.84
CA TYR A 31 2.55 11.02 9.77
C TYR A 31 2.56 10.44 11.21
N SER A 32 1.76 9.41 11.49
CA SER A 32 1.76 8.61 12.71
C SER A 32 2.85 7.53 12.74
N ALA A 33 3.38 7.08 11.60
CA ALA A 33 4.36 5.98 11.56
C ALA A 33 5.80 6.43 11.28
N LEU A 34 5.98 7.62 10.71
CA LEU A 34 7.26 8.19 10.29
C LEU A 34 7.42 9.63 10.83
N ASP A 35 8.65 10.02 11.17
CA ASP A 35 9.00 11.41 11.51
C ASP A 35 9.26 12.28 10.27
N GLN A 36 9.75 13.51 10.48
CA GLN A 36 10.01 14.47 9.40
C GLN A 36 11.19 14.06 8.49
N ASP A 37 12.05 13.17 8.98
CA ASP A 37 13.23 12.68 8.27
C ASP A 37 12.97 11.28 7.65
N ASN A 38 11.71 10.82 7.63
CA ASN A 38 11.29 9.48 7.19
C ASN A 38 11.85 8.33 8.04
N THR A 39 12.07 8.56 9.33
CA THR A 39 12.44 7.52 10.30
C THR A 39 11.19 6.92 10.95
N PHE A 40 11.14 5.61 11.13
CA PHE A 40 10.01 4.95 11.82
C PHE A 40 9.89 5.36 13.29
N LEU A 41 8.68 5.78 13.66
CA LEU A 41 8.28 6.11 15.03
C LEU A 41 7.63 4.93 15.77
N VAL A 42 7.57 3.77 15.12
CA VAL A 42 6.94 2.54 15.63
C VAL A 42 7.98 1.43 15.73
N ASP A 43 7.80 0.50 16.68
CA ASP A 43 8.71 -0.63 16.88
C ASP A 43 8.64 -1.66 15.74
N TYR A 44 7.50 -1.73 15.04
CA TYR A 44 7.27 -2.70 13.98
C TYR A 44 6.21 -2.22 12.99
N VAL A 45 6.42 -2.55 11.71
CA VAL A 45 5.47 -2.29 10.61
C VAL A 45 5.09 -3.61 9.97
N ILE A 46 3.79 -3.89 9.96
CA ILE A 46 3.22 -5.10 9.35
C ILE A 46 2.96 -4.86 7.87
N ARG A 47 3.22 -5.88 7.05
CA ARG A 47 2.86 -5.90 5.64
C ARG A 47 1.60 -6.75 5.44
N PHE A 48 0.64 -6.24 4.67
CA PHE A 48 -0.60 -6.98 4.40
C PHE A 48 -0.33 -8.30 3.66
N GLU A 49 0.71 -8.33 2.82
CA GLU A 49 1.18 -9.49 2.08
C GLU A 49 1.68 -10.60 3.02
N ASN A 50 2.18 -10.24 4.21
CA ASN A 50 2.71 -11.17 5.19
C ASN A 50 1.87 -11.19 6.47
N LEU A 51 0.58 -10.83 6.37
CA LEU A 51 -0.27 -10.54 7.51
C LEU A 51 -0.27 -11.69 8.55
N GLU A 52 -0.45 -12.94 8.11
CA GLU A 52 -0.51 -14.09 9.03
C GLU A 52 0.81 -14.32 9.80
N SER A 53 1.95 -14.25 9.11
CA SER A 53 3.26 -14.41 9.73
C SER A 53 3.64 -13.24 10.62
N ASP A 54 3.36 -12.01 10.18
CA ASP A 54 3.69 -10.80 10.91
C ASP A 54 2.82 -10.69 12.18
N LEU A 55 1.57 -11.14 12.11
CA LEU A 55 0.70 -11.25 13.29
C LEU A 55 1.20 -12.30 14.27
N THR A 56 1.62 -13.47 13.78
CA THR A 56 2.21 -14.51 14.65
C THR A 56 3.44 -13.98 15.38
N PHE A 57 4.29 -13.23 14.67
CA PHE A 57 5.42 -12.55 15.28
C PHE A 57 4.98 -11.51 16.32
N LEU A 58 3.98 -10.68 16.00
CA LEU A 58 3.47 -9.67 16.93
C LEU A 58 2.84 -10.28 18.18
N GLU A 59 2.08 -11.37 18.07
CA GLU A 59 1.54 -12.12 19.21
C GLU A 59 2.67 -12.60 20.14
N SER A 60 3.76 -13.10 19.56
CA SER A 60 4.94 -13.53 20.32
C SER A 60 5.66 -12.37 21.02
N MET A 61 5.74 -11.21 20.35
CA MET A 61 6.37 -9.99 20.89
C MET A 61 5.55 -9.40 22.04
N LEU A 62 4.22 -9.39 21.92
CA LEU A 62 3.32 -8.81 22.91
C LEU A 62 2.93 -9.78 24.04
N GLY A 63 3.14 -11.09 23.85
CA GLY A 63 2.66 -12.12 24.79
C GLY A 63 1.14 -12.21 24.85
N LEU A 64 0.45 -11.84 23.77
CA LEU A 64 -1.01 -11.75 23.69
C LEU A 64 -1.50 -12.45 22.42
N LYS A 65 -2.70 -13.02 22.47
CA LYS A 65 -3.36 -13.60 21.31
C LYS A 65 -4.29 -12.57 20.66
N LEU A 66 -4.11 -12.32 19.37
CA LEU A 66 -4.89 -11.37 18.59
C LEU A 66 -6.05 -12.10 17.91
N ASN A 67 -7.29 -11.78 18.29
CA ASN A 67 -8.47 -12.29 17.58
C ASN A 67 -8.78 -11.37 16.39
N LEU A 68 -8.48 -11.82 15.17
CA LEU A 68 -8.87 -11.11 13.96
C LEU A 68 -10.21 -11.63 13.44
N PRO A 69 -11.28 -10.82 13.42
CA PRO A 69 -12.48 -11.18 12.69
C PRO A 69 -12.11 -11.22 11.20
N LYS A 70 -12.10 -12.42 10.60
CA LYS A 70 -12.05 -12.55 9.15
C LYS A 70 -13.36 -11.98 8.60
N ILE A 71 -13.30 -10.77 8.05
CA ILE A 71 -14.38 -10.24 7.22
C ILE A 71 -14.32 -11.01 5.90
N GLU A 72 -15.47 -11.46 5.42
CA GLU A 72 -15.59 -12.27 4.20
C GLU A 72 -14.69 -11.70 3.09
N PRO A 73 -13.83 -12.53 2.47
CA PRO A 73 -12.99 -12.06 1.37
C PRO A 73 -13.91 -11.56 0.25
N ASP A 74 -13.70 -10.32 -0.17
CA ASP A 74 -14.39 -9.79 -1.35
C ASP A 74 -14.06 -10.71 -2.53
N LYS A 75 -15.08 -11.02 -3.36
CA LYS A 75 -14.90 -11.81 -4.59
C LYS A 75 -14.27 -10.93 -5.66
N GLN A 76 -13.12 -10.34 -5.36
CA GLN A 76 -12.38 -9.55 -6.33
C GLN A 76 -11.79 -10.49 -7.37
N ASN A 77 -12.08 -10.17 -8.63
CA ASN A 77 -11.37 -10.78 -9.74
C ASN A 77 -9.88 -10.50 -9.57
N ASP A 78 -9.04 -11.44 -10.00
CA ASP A 78 -7.60 -11.26 -10.05
C ASP A 78 -7.28 -9.91 -10.69
N TYR A 79 -6.66 -9.03 -9.91
CA TYR A 79 -6.44 -7.63 -10.28
C TYR A 79 -5.57 -7.50 -11.53
N THR A 80 -4.75 -8.51 -11.82
CA THR A 80 -3.88 -8.55 -12.99
C THR A 80 -4.68 -8.46 -14.30
N ASN A 81 -5.95 -8.91 -14.29
CA ASN A 81 -6.85 -8.81 -15.44
C ASN A 81 -7.19 -7.36 -15.83
N TYR A 82 -6.97 -6.38 -14.94
CA TYR A 82 -7.22 -4.97 -15.23
C TYR A 82 -6.02 -4.27 -15.87
N TYR A 83 -4.87 -4.93 -15.95
CA TYR A 83 -3.62 -4.35 -16.42
C TYR A 83 -3.24 -4.91 -17.79
N ASN A 84 -2.86 -4.00 -18.69
CA ASN A 84 -2.11 -4.33 -19.89
C ASN A 84 -0.63 -3.94 -19.70
N GLN A 85 0.23 -4.33 -20.64
CA GLN A 85 1.66 -4.05 -20.55
C GLN A 85 1.96 -2.55 -20.37
N GLU A 86 1.24 -1.68 -21.09
CA GLU A 86 1.40 -0.23 -20.96
C GLU A 86 1.12 0.26 -19.53
N ALA A 87 0.06 -0.24 -18.90
CA ALA A 87 -0.29 0.10 -17.53
C ALA A 87 0.77 -0.40 -16.53
N ILE A 88 1.29 -1.62 -16.73
CA ILE A 88 2.37 -2.20 -15.91
C ILE A 88 3.62 -1.32 -16.00
N ASP A 89 4.06 -0.97 -17.21
CA ASP A 89 5.27 -0.17 -17.42
C ASP A 89 5.13 1.24 -16.80
N ARG A 90 3.93 1.84 -16.92
CA ARG A 90 3.63 3.14 -16.29
C ARG A 90 3.69 3.07 -14.77
N VAL A 91 3.09 2.05 -14.16
CA VAL A 91 3.16 1.84 -12.70
C VAL A 91 4.61 1.61 -12.26
N ALA A 92 5.34 0.75 -12.97
CA ALA A 92 6.73 0.44 -12.67
C ALA A 92 7.61 1.69 -12.71
N ASN A 93 7.36 2.61 -13.64
CA ASN A 93 8.09 3.88 -13.74
C ASN A 93 7.69 4.87 -12.64
N LEU A 94 6.39 5.08 -12.43
CA LEU A 94 5.87 6.06 -11.46
C LEU A 94 6.22 5.69 -10.02
N PHE A 95 6.12 4.41 -9.68
CA PHE A 95 6.29 3.88 -8.32
C PHE A 95 7.59 3.08 -8.17
N TRP A 96 8.61 3.34 -9.01
CA TRP A 96 9.84 2.55 -9.05
C TRP A 96 10.53 2.46 -7.68
N TYR A 97 10.49 3.54 -6.90
CA TYR A 97 11.12 3.62 -5.59
C TYR A 97 10.42 2.67 -4.61
N ASP A 98 9.09 2.75 -4.51
CA ASP A 98 8.28 1.93 -3.62
C ASP A 98 8.35 0.46 -4.00
N ILE A 99 8.29 0.16 -5.30
CA ILE A 99 8.43 -1.21 -5.84
C ILE A 99 9.78 -1.80 -5.45
N LYS A 100 10.87 -1.04 -5.62
CA LYS A 100 12.21 -1.50 -5.25
C LYS A 100 12.37 -1.63 -3.74
N TYR A 101 11.87 -0.66 -2.97
CA TYR A 101 11.97 -0.64 -1.51
C TYR A 101 11.19 -1.79 -0.88
N GLY A 102 9.96 -2.01 -1.33
CA GLY A 102 9.08 -3.08 -0.86
C GLY A 102 9.37 -4.46 -1.47
N ASN A 103 10.27 -4.53 -2.46
CA ASN A 103 10.57 -5.72 -3.26
C ASN A 103 9.29 -6.34 -3.87
N TYR A 104 8.42 -5.48 -4.42
CA TYR A 104 7.14 -5.89 -5.00
C TYR A 104 7.31 -6.49 -6.40
N GLN A 105 6.46 -7.47 -6.73
CA GLN A 105 6.42 -8.11 -8.04
C GLN A 105 4.98 -8.13 -8.57
N PHE A 106 4.81 -7.74 -9.84
CA PHE A 106 3.48 -7.74 -10.46
C PHE A 106 2.91 -9.16 -10.53
N GLY A 107 1.66 -9.33 -10.11
CA GLY A 107 0.97 -10.62 -10.10
C GLY A 107 1.36 -11.57 -8.97
N MET A 108 2.22 -11.15 -8.04
CA MET A 108 2.49 -11.90 -6.83
C MET A 108 1.90 -11.15 -5.63
N ALA A 109 1.04 -11.85 -4.89
CA ALA A 109 0.53 -11.45 -3.58
C ALA A 109 1.17 -12.32 -2.51
#